data_AF-D5V5T9-F1
#
_entry.id   AF-D5V5T9-F1
#
_cell.length_a   1.000
_cell.length_b   1.000
_cell.length_c   1.000
_cell.angle_alpha   90.00
_cell.angle_beta   90.00
_cell.angle_gamma   90.00
#
_symmetry.space_group_name_H-M   'P 1'
#
loop_
_entity.id
_entity.type
_entity.pdbx_description
1 polymer ?
#
loop_
_entity_poly.entity_id
_entity_poly.type
_entity_poly.pdbx_seq_one_letter_code
_entity_poly.pdbx_strand_id
1 'polypeptide(L)' 'MSHQELVDLQGYLKFFLLLVVFVIFYSYAYSIYKRDKKGKRDFEKYSNLVHDDSIDSKPLEERNNNLDEKEKEK' A
#
# COMPACT_ATOMS: atom_id res chain seq x y z
N MET A 1 27.76 22.59 -22.63
CA MET A 1 26.35 22.25 -22.91
C MET A 1 25.68 23.45 -23.53
N SER A 2 25.04 23.26 -24.68
CA SER A 2 24.20 24.31 -25.26
C SER A 2 22.93 24.50 -24.43
N HIS A 3 22.27 25.65 -24.55
CA HIS A 3 20.99 25.89 -23.86
C HIS A 3 19.94 24.83 -24.22
N GLN A 4 19.95 24.38 -25.47
CA GLN A 4 19.00 23.38 -25.97
C GLN A 4 19.25 21.99 -25.37
N GLU A 5 20.52 21.57 -25.25
CA GLU A 5 20.88 20.33 -24.57
C GLU A 5 20.41 20.30 -23.09
N LEU A 6 20.45 21.43 -22.40
CA LEU A 6 19.97 21.54 -21.02
C LEU A 6 18.45 21.39 -20.93
N VAL A 7 17.71 22.01 -21.85
CA VAL A 7 16.24 21.92 -21.92
C VAL A 7 15.82 20.48 -22.26
N ASP A 8 16.49 19.84 -23.21
CA ASP A 8 16.20 18.46 -23.60
C ASP A 8 16.46 17.49 -22.44
N LEU A 9 17.62 17.61 -21.77
CA LEU A 9 17.94 16.82 -20.58
C LEU A 9 16.91 17.01 -19.47
N GLN A 10 16.47 18.24 -19.23
CA GLN A 10 15.42 18.54 -18.25
C GLN A 10 14.10 17.85 -18.62
N GLY A 11 13.74 17.83 -19.91
CA GLY A 11 12.57 17.13 -20.42
C GLY A 11 12.62 15.62 -20.14
N TYR A 12 13.74 14.98 -20.46
CA TYR A 12 13.94 13.55 -20.20
C TYR A 12 13.90 13.21 -18.71
N LEU A 13 14.49 14.05 -17.85
CA LEU A 13 14.44 13.85 -16.39
C LEU A 13 13.00 13.91 -15.86
N LYS A 14 12.20 14.87 -16.31
CA LYS A 14 10.79 14.98 -15.91
C LYS A 14 9.98 13.77 -16.37
N PHE A 15 10.18 13.33 -17.61
CA PHE A 15 9.52 12.13 -18.12
C PHE A 15 9.92 10.87 -17.33
N PHE A 16 11.22 10.69 -17.07
CA PHE A 16 11.72 9.55 -16.32
C PHE A 16 11.19 9.54 -14.89
N LEU A 17 11.11 10.70 -14.22
CA LEU A 17 10.48 10.82 -12.91
C LEU A 17 9.03 10.32 -12.95
N LEU A 18 8.25 10.75 -13.95
CA LEU A 18 6.86 10.34 -14.11
C LEU A 18 6.74 8.83 -14.36
N LEU A 19 7.63 8.27 -15.19
CA LEU A 19 7.72 6.83 -15.43
C LEU A 19 8.02 6.06 -14.14
N VAL A 20 8.98 6.52 -13.33
CA VAL A 20 9.31 5.88 -12.04
C VAL A 20 8.10 5.88 -11.10
N VAL A 21 7.43 7.02 -10.95
CA VAL A 21 6.22 7.13 -10.13
C VAL A 21 5.13 6.19 -10.63
N PHE A 22 4.92 6.12 -11.94
CA PHE A 22 3.97 5.19 -12.57
C PHE A 22 4.30 3.73 -12.27
N VAL A 23 5.56 3.33 -12.42
CA VAL A 23 6.02 1.96 -12.13
C VAL A 23 5.81 1.62 -10.66
N ILE A 24 6.11 2.53 -9.72
CA ILE A 24 5.90 2.32 -8.28
C ILE A 24 4.41 2.06 -8.00
N PHE A 25 3.52 2.93 -8.49
CA PHE A 25 2.09 2.78 -8.24
C PHE A 25 1.51 1.51 -8.87
N TYR A 26 1.85 1.19 -10.11
CA TYR A 26 1.38 -0.05 -10.75
C TYR A 26 1.94 -1.30 -10.07
N SER A 27 3.19 -1.27 -9.66
CA SER A 27 3.80 -2.39 -8.91
C SER A 27 3.12 -2.58 -7.56
N TYR A 28 2.75 -1.50 -6.88
CA TYR A 28 2.01 -1.56 -5.61
C TYR A 28 0.61 -2.15 -5.81
N ALA A 29 -0.13 -1.67 -6.81
CA ALA A 29 -1.45 -2.23 -7.16
C ALA A 29 -1.35 -3.73 -7.49
N TYR A 30 -0.37 -4.12 -8.30
CA TYR A 30 -0.10 -5.52 -8.61
C TYR A 30 0.27 -6.34 -7.36
N SER A 31 1.03 -5.77 -6.42
CA SER A 31 1.37 -6.41 -5.16
C SER A 31 0.15 -6.67 -4.27
N ILE A 32 -0.82 -5.75 -4.23
CA ILE A 32 -2.10 -5.96 -3.54
C ILE A 32 -2.84 -7.15 -4.17
N TYR A 33 -3.08 -7.09 -5.49
CA TYR A 33 -3.76 -8.16 -6.23
C TYR A 33 -3.09 -9.53 -6.04
N LYS A 34 -1.76 -9.58 -6.08
CA LYS A 34 -0.99 -10.81 -5.89
C LYS A 34 -1.11 -11.38 -4.48
N ARG A 35 -1.24 -10.55 -3.44
CA ARG A 35 -1.41 -10.99 -2.05
C ARG A 35 -2.83 -11.54 -1.81
N ASP A 36 -3.80 -10.88 -2.42
CA ASP A 36 -5.21 -11.29 -2.41
C ASP A 36 -5.40 -12.65 -3.09
N LYS A 37 -4.93 -12.81 -4.33
CA LYS A 37 -4.95 -14.08 -5.08
C LYS A 37 -4.22 -15.24 -4.41
N LYS A 38 -3.23 -14.95 -3.57
CA LYS A 38 -2.47 -15.97 -2.81
C LYS A 38 -3.16 -16.34 -1.49
N GLY A 39 -4.26 -15.70 -1.12
CA GLY A 39 -4.93 -15.89 0.16
C GLY A 39 -4.11 -15.44 1.37
N LYS A 40 -3.03 -14.67 1.15
CA LYS A 40 -2.16 -14.20 2.26
C LYS A 40 -2.80 -13.06 3.05
N ARG A 41 -3.66 -12.28 2.40
CA ARG A 41 -4.41 -11.18 3.00
C ARG A 41 -5.67 -11.00 2.19
N ASP A 42 -6.80 -11.18 2.86
CA ASP A 42 -8.12 -10.84 2.34
C ASP A 42 -8.31 -9.32 2.51
N PHE A 43 -8.41 -8.59 1.39
CA PHE A 43 -8.67 -7.15 1.41
C PHE A 43 -10.16 -6.83 1.32
N GLU A 44 -11.01 -7.77 0.92
CA GLU A 44 -12.47 -7.60 0.86
C GLU A 44 -13.08 -7.51 2.25
N LYS A 45 -12.47 -8.16 3.26
CA LYS A 45 -12.93 -8.11 4.66
C LYS A 45 -13.12 -6.68 5.20
N TYR A 46 -12.31 -5.71 4.76
CA TYR A 46 -12.44 -4.32 5.21
C TYR A 46 -13.64 -3.62 4.57
N SER A 47 -13.96 -3.96 3.32
CA SER A 47 -15.16 -3.46 2.66
C SER A 47 -16.41 -4.04 3.33
N ASN A 48 -16.38 -5.32 3.69
CA ASN A 48 -17.50 -6.01 4.33
C ASN A 48 -17.82 -5.47 5.72
N LEU A 49 -16.86 -4.86 6.43
CA LEU A 49 -17.09 -4.22 7.72
C LEU A 49 -18.18 -3.15 7.68
N VAL A 50 -18.26 -2.39 6.59
CA VAL A 50 -19.27 -1.32 6.44
C VAL A 50 -20.66 -1.91 6.15
N HIS A 51 -20.71 -3.12 5.59
CA HIS A 51 -21.95 -3.80 5.24
C HIS A 51 -22.51 -4.64 6.39
N ASP A 52 -21.68 -5.03 7.35
CA ASP A 52 -22.06 -5.82 8.52
C ASP A 52 -22.14 -4.91 9.77
N ASP A 53 -23.34 -4.36 10.00
CA ASP A 53 -23.63 -3.49 11.16
C ASP A 53 -24.00 -4.28 12.43
N SER A 54 -23.51 -5.51 12.56
CA SER A 54 -23.78 -6.33 13.74
C SER A 54 -22.97 -5.86 14.96
N ILE A 55 -23.66 -5.77 16.11
CA ILE A 55 -23.05 -5.40 17.39
C ILE A 55 -22.06 -6.46 17.90
N ASP A 56 -22.19 -7.70 17.43
CA ASP A 56 -21.33 -8.85 17.78
C ASP A 56 -20.12 -9.02 16.84
N SER A 57 -19.78 -7.99 16.05
CA SER A 57 -18.70 -8.06 15.08
C SER A 57 -17.35 -8.37 15.73
N LYS A 58 -16.63 -9.34 15.16
CA LYS A 58 -15.31 -9.76 15.64
C LYS A 58 -14.23 -8.85 15.06
N PRO A 59 -13.11 -8.60 15.78
CA PRO A 59 -11.99 -7.84 15.24
C PRO A 59 -11.45 -8.44 13.92
N LEU A 60 -11.25 -7.59 12.90
CA LEU A 60 -10.81 -8.02 11.55
C LEU A 60 -9.37 -8.55 11.48
N GLU A 61 -8.52 -8.15 12.42
CA GLU A 61 -7.12 -8.60 12.51
C GLU A 61 -6.88 -9.08 13.94
N GLU A 62 -6.11 -10.15 14.09
CA GLU A 62 -5.67 -10.61 15.40
C GLU A 62 -4.79 -9.53 16.05
N ARG A 63 -5.18 -9.11 17.25
CA ARG A 63 -4.33 -8.22 18.05
C ARG A 63 -3.15 -9.04 18.56
N ASN A 64 -1.95 -8.67 18.14
CA ASN A 64 -0.76 -9.36 18.60
C ASN A 64 -0.46 -8.91 20.04
N ASN A 65 -0.89 -9.70 21.03
CA ASN A 65 -0.85 -9.37 22.46
C ASN A 65 0.57 -9.16 23.05
N ASN A 66 1.63 -9.39 22.26
CA ASN A 66 3.02 -9.24 22.67
C ASN A 66 3.44 -7.79 23.02
N LEU A 67 2.64 -6.78 22.64
CA LEU A 67 2.88 -5.38 23.00
C LEU A 67 2.23 -5.02 24.35
N ASP A 68 1.06 -5.59 24.64
CA ASP A 68 0.28 -5.32 25.85
C ASP A 68 0.91 -5.94 27.12
N GLU A 69 1.76 -6.97 26.98
CA GLU A 69 2.53 -7.53 28.11
C GLU A 69 3.70 -6.65 28.54
N LYS A 70 4.36 -5.94 27.60
CA LYS A 70 5.50 -5.06 27.92
C LYS A 70 5.10 -3.75 28.60
N GLU A 71 3.86 -3.30 28.44
CA GLU A 71 3.34 -2.12 29.14
C GLU A 71 2.81 -2.44 30.54
N LYS A 72 2.47 -3.71 30.84
CA LYS A 72 2.01 -4.14 32.18
C LYS A 72 3.15 -4.44 33.15
N GLU A 73 4.38 -4.63 32.65
CA GLU A 73 5.59 -4.83 33.45
C GLU A 73 6.35 -3.53 33.78
N LYS A 74 5.83 -2.35 33.40
CA LYS A 74 6.45 -1.04 33.68
C LYS A 74 5.74 -0.24 34.76
#